data_AF-A0A7V3RXJ2-F1
#
_entry.id   AF-A0A7V3RXJ2-F1
#
_cell.length_a   1.000
_cell.length_b   1.000
_cell.length_c   1.000
_cell.angle_alpha   90.00
_cell.angle_beta   90.00
_cell.angle_gamma   90.00
#
_symmetry.space_group_name_H-M   'P 1'
#
loop_
_entity.id
_entity.type
_entity.pdbx_description
1 polymer ?
#
loop_
_entity_poly.entity_id
_entity_poly.type
_entity_poly.pdbx_seq_one_letter_code
_entity_poly.pdbx_strand_id
1 'polypeptide(L)'
;MKKLLMVALVLGLVFGLSCKKKNENKPESTAGQPGQGNQQMPMPEGKIIAPEKFFQFELDKMAIIKDHESSILQLLKAAKNKESALAGMRDANRQLTEKAMAMTSKAEITPFDYRKTVTDPAAQKANEEYIMNHMEINEKLRQFQNEIRSLDQSVKNELDRLQITQEDLMGKPANTQPAPNPPAGK
;
A
#
# COMPACT_ATOMS: atom_id res chain seq x y z
N MET A 1 2.00 17.44 -14.12
CA MET A 1 2.01 16.03 -13.69
C MET A 1 2.24 15.93 -12.17
N LYS A 2 1.19 16.10 -11.35
CA LYS A 2 1.28 16.12 -9.86
C LYS A 2 0.05 15.47 -9.18
N LYS A 3 -0.52 14.41 -9.75
CA LYS A 3 -1.73 13.74 -9.20
C LYS A 3 -1.52 12.25 -8.85
N LEU A 4 -0.27 11.83 -8.65
CA LEU A 4 0.10 10.43 -8.43
C LEU A 4 0.38 10.08 -6.95
N LEU A 5 0.03 10.96 -6.00
CA LEU A 5 0.42 10.79 -4.60
C LEU A 5 -0.57 9.98 -3.75
N MET A 6 -1.88 9.98 -4.06
CA MET A 6 -2.89 9.31 -3.20
C MET A 6 -3.03 7.81 -3.47
N VAL A 7 -2.77 7.34 -4.69
CA VAL A 7 -2.84 5.89 -5.03
C VAL A 7 -1.70 5.09 -4.35
N ALA A 8 -0.61 5.77 -3.97
CA ALA A 8 0.53 5.14 -3.31
C ALA A 8 0.25 4.70 -1.86
N LEU A 9 -0.69 5.34 -1.16
CA LEU A 9 -0.99 4.99 0.25
C LEU A 9 -1.78 3.68 0.37
N VAL A 10 -2.70 3.43 -0.55
CA VAL A 10 -3.53 2.21 -0.54
C VAL A 10 -2.79 1.00 -1.12
N LEU A 11 -1.97 1.20 -2.17
CA LEU A 11 -1.06 0.14 -2.67
C LEU A 11 0.10 -0.15 -1.69
N GLY A 12 0.59 0.88 -0.99
CA GLY A 12 1.62 0.74 0.04
C GLY A 12 1.16 -0.03 1.28
N LEU A 13 -0.13 0.00 1.62
CA LEU A 13 -0.66 -0.74 2.76
C LEU A 13 -0.90 -2.24 2.45
N VAL A 14 -1.20 -2.61 1.20
CA VAL A 14 -1.40 -4.01 0.80
C VAL A 14 -0.10 -4.69 0.32
N PHE A 15 0.86 -3.92 -0.22
CA PHE A 15 2.11 -4.48 -0.78
C PHE A 15 3.41 -3.82 -0.26
N GLY A 16 3.34 -2.83 0.62
CA GLY A 16 4.50 -2.05 1.09
C GLY A 16 5.10 -2.49 2.42
N LEU A 17 4.94 -3.75 2.83
CA LEU A 17 5.68 -4.34 3.96
C LEU A 17 6.92 -5.14 3.52
N SER A 18 7.65 -4.66 2.51
CA SER A 18 9.01 -5.13 2.20
C SER A 18 9.78 -4.09 1.38
N CYS A 19 10.15 -2.96 1.99
CA CYS A 19 11.28 -2.14 1.56
C CYS A 19 11.69 -1.19 2.70
N LYS A 20 12.28 -1.76 3.76
CA LYS A 20 13.11 -0.99 4.70
C LYS A 20 14.56 -1.12 4.25
N LYS A 21 15.14 0.03 3.87
CA LYS A 21 16.58 0.35 3.69
C LYS A 21 17.32 -0.29 2.50
N LYS A 22 17.62 0.54 1.50
CA LYS A 22 19.01 0.79 1.08
C LYS A 22 19.20 2.29 0.96
N ASN A 23 19.85 2.87 1.97
CA ASN A 23 20.55 4.14 1.80
C ASN A 23 21.71 3.85 0.85
N GLU A 24 21.60 4.28 -0.40
CA GLU A 24 22.75 4.40 -1.28
C GLU A 24 23.47 5.69 -0.91
N ASN A 25 24.55 5.57 -0.13
CA ASN A 25 25.73 6.39 -0.33
C ASN A 25 26.90 5.43 -0.54
N LYS A 26 27.48 5.52 -1.73
CA LYS A 26 28.61 4.74 -2.23
C LYS A 26 29.93 5.40 -1.75
N PRO A 27 31.09 4.83 -2.09
CA PRO A 27 31.96 4.04 -1.25
C PRO A 27 33.12 4.86 -0.66
N GLU A 28 33.61 4.48 0.52
CA GLU A 28 34.99 4.79 0.89
C GLU A 28 35.66 3.54 1.45
N SER A 29 36.78 3.20 0.83
CA SER A 29 37.60 2.04 1.08
C SER A 29 38.32 2.20 2.40
N THR A 30 38.16 1.27 3.34
CA THR A 30 39.18 1.00 4.35
C THR A 30 39.15 -0.47 4.72
N ALA A 31 40.34 -1.05 4.75
CA ALA A 31 40.62 -2.47 4.78
C ALA A 31 40.23 -3.18 6.09
N GLY A 32 39.85 -4.46 5.96
CA GLY A 32 40.13 -5.51 6.94
C GLY A 32 39.01 -5.86 7.91
N GLN A 33 38.17 -6.84 7.56
CA GLN A 33 37.71 -7.90 8.49
C GLN A 33 37.05 -9.06 7.72
N PRO A 34 37.36 -10.34 8.04
CA PRO A 34 36.81 -11.49 7.34
C PRO A 34 35.32 -11.71 7.69
N GLY A 35 34.55 -12.02 6.65
CA GLY A 35 33.11 -11.91 6.58
C GLY A 35 32.31 -12.76 7.57
N GLN A 36 31.42 -12.08 8.30
CA GLN A 36 30.12 -12.64 8.62
C GLN A 36 29.28 -12.57 7.34
N GLY A 37 29.09 -13.72 6.69
CA GLY A 37 28.15 -13.84 5.59
C GLY A 37 26.77 -13.42 6.09
N ASN A 38 26.31 -12.26 5.64
CA ASN A 38 24.87 -11.97 5.56
C ASN A 38 24.29 -13.05 4.65
N GLN A 39 23.85 -14.17 5.23
CA GLN A 39 22.93 -15.09 4.57
C GLN A 39 21.63 -14.30 4.39
N GLN A 40 21.56 -13.58 3.27
CA GLN A 40 20.28 -13.18 2.69
C GLN A 40 19.51 -14.47 2.48
N MET A 41 18.52 -14.73 3.35
CA MET A 41 17.55 -15.80 3.08
C MET A 41 16.97 -15.54 1.68
N PRO A 42 16.94 -16.55 0.80
CA PRO A 42 16.40 -16.37 -0.54
C PRO A 42 14.96 -15.87 -0.40
N MET A 43 14.64 -14.74 -1.03
CA MET A 43 13.26 -14.28 -1.05
C MET A 43 12.42 -15.34 -1.77
N PRO A 44 11.21 -15.66 -1.27
CA PRO A 44 10.32 -16.59 -1.94
C PRO A 44 10.10 -16.14 -3.39
N GLU A 45 10.34 -17.05 -4.34
CA GLU A 45 9.95 -16.79 -5.73
C GLU A 45 8.44 -16.92 -5.87
N GLY A 46 7.79 -15.91 -6.43
CA GLY A 46 6.38 -15.99 -6.79
C GLY A 46 6.12 -16.93 -7.97
N LYS A 47 4.86 -17.32 -8.16
CA LYS A 47 4.36 -17.92 -9.42
C LYS A 47 3.69 -16.86 -10.30
N ILE A 48 3.70 -17.08 -11.61
CA ILE A 48 2.91 -16.25 -12.54
C ILE A 48 1.43 -16.60 -12.37
N ILE A 49 0.58 -15.58 -12.21
CA ILE A 49 -0.86 -15.72 -12.10
C ILE A 49 -1.46 -15.71 -13.51
N ALA A 50 -2.38 -16.62 -13.80
CA ALA A 50 -3.09 -16.63 -15.07
C ALA A 50 -3.93 -15.33 -15.24
N PRO A 51 -4.07 -14.79 -16.46
CA PRO A 51 -4.72 -13.49 -16.68
C PRO A 51 -6.14 -13.37 -16.08
N GLU A 52 -6.99 -14.37 -16.26
CA GLU A 52 -8.34 -14.39 -15.67
C GLU A 52 -8.30 -14.22 -14.14
N LYS A 53 -7.47 -15.02 -13.47
CA LYS A 53 -7.31 -14.98 -12.02
C LYS A 53 -6.67 -13.66 -11.56
N PHE A 54 -5.75 -13.11 -12.35
CA PHE A 54 -5.14 -11.81 -12.09
C PHE A 54 -6.17 -10.68 -12.14
N PHE A 55 -7.01 -10.62 -13.19
CA PHE A 55 -8.00 -9.56 -13.33
C PHE A 55 -9.17 -9.71 -12.36
N GLN A 56 -9.58 -10.93 -12.00
CA GLN A 56 -10.54 -11.13 -10.92
C GLN A 56 -9.97 -10.59 -9.59
N PHE A 57 -8.69 -10.88 -9.31
CA PHE A 57 -8.02 -10.33 -8.13
C PHE A 57 -7.93 -8.80 -8.18
N GLU A 58 -7.66 -8.19 -9.33
CA GLU A 58 -7.67 -6.73 -9.49
C GLU A 58 -9.06 -6.12 -9.23
N LEU A 59 -10.13 -6.76 -9.72
CA LEU A 59 -11.50 -6.30 -9.47
C LEU A 59 -11.87 -6.41 -7.99
N ASP A 60 -11.54 -7.53 -7.34
CA ASP A 60 -11.78 -7.73 -5.90
C ASP A 60 -11.00 -6.69 -5.07
N LYS A 61 -9.74 -6.42 -5.45
CA LYS A 61 -8.92 -5.38 -4.84
C LYS A 61 -9.58 -4.01 -4.97
N MET A 62 -10.06 -3.64 -6.16
CA MET A 62 -10.72 -2.35 -6.38
C MET A 62 -12.03 -2.23 -5.59
N ALA A 63 -12.80 -3.31 -5.47
CA ALA A 63 -14.02 -3.33 -4.65
C ALA A 63 -13.71 -3.07 -3.16
N ILE A 64 -12.68 -3.73 -2.62
CA ILE A 64 -12.24 -3.51 -1.22
C ILE A 64 -11.79 -2.06 -1.00
N ILE A 65 -11.04 -1.50 -1.95
CA ILE A 65 -10.59 -0.09 -1.88
C ILE A 65 -11.78 0.85 -1.89
N LYS A 66 -12.73 0.66 -2.81
CA LYS A 66 -13.94 1.48 -2.90
C LYS A 66 -14.75 1.43 -1.61
N ASP A 67 -14.96 0.25 -1.05
CA ASP A 67 -15.70 0.08 0.20
C ASP A 67 -14.98 0.76 1.37
N HIS A 68 -13.64 0.69 1.40
CA HIS A 68 -12.83 1.39 2.39
C HIS A 68 -12.97 2.92 2.28
N GLU A 69 -12.80 3.49 1.08
CA GLU A 69 -12.95 4.94 0.85
C GLU A 69 -14.36 5.43 1.21
N SER A 70 -15.39 4.64 0.90
CA SER A 70 -16.76 4.93 1.30
C SER A 70 -16.93 4.94 2.83
N SER A 71 -16.34 3.95 3.51
CA SER A 71 -16.36 3.87 4.98
C SER A 71 -15.63 5.06 5.62
N ILE A 72 -14.47 5.43 5.11
CA ILE A 72 -13.71 6.61 5.58
C ILE A 72 -14.56 7.86 5.42
N LEU A 73 -15.17 8.06 4.24
CA LEU A 73 -16.02 9.22 3.98
C LEU A 73 -17.20 9.31 4.97
N GLN A 74 -17.86 8.19 5.25
CA GLN A 74 -18.97 8.14 6.21
C GLN A 74 -18.50 8.50 7.63
N LEU A 75 -17.35 7.97 8.06
CA LEU A 75 -16.76 8.28 9.37
C LEU A 75 -16.39 9.75 9.49
N LEU A 76 -15.79 10.33 8.45
CA LEU A 76 -15.42 11.75 8.43
C LEU A 76 -16.65 12.67 8.46
N LYS A 77 -17.73 12.32 7.74
CA LYS A 77 -19.00 13.06 7.79
C LYS A 77 -19.68 12.99 9.15
N ALA A 78 -19.62 11.83 9.80
CA ALA A 78 -20.20 11.63 11.13
C ALA A 78 -19.36 12.21 12.28
N ALA A 79 -18.06 12.47 12.04
CA ALA A 79 -17.15 12.96 13.05
C ALA A 79 -17.50 14.38 13.51
N LYS A 80 -17.62 14.55 14.83
CA LYS A 80 -17.86 15.84 15.47
C LYS A 80 -16.59 16.65 15.66
N ASN A 81 -15.45 15.96 15.73
CA ASN A 81 -14.13 16.56 15.91
C ASN A 81 -13.05 15.67 15.28
N LYS A 82 -11.86 16.25 15.15
CA LYS A 82 -10.67 15.60 14.59
C LYS A 82 -10.31 14.28 15.26
N GLU A 83 -10.41 14.18 16.58
CA GLU A 83 -10.00 12.98 17.32
C GLU A 83 -10.92 11.79 17.03
N SER A 84 -12.24 12.02 17.02
CA SER A 84 -13.24 11.01 16.64
C SER A 84 -13.07 10.53 15.18
N ALA A 85 -12.72 11.44 14.26
CA ALA A 85 -12.40 11.10 12.88
C ALA A 85 -11.16 10.21 12.80
N LEU A 86 -10.06 10.59 13.45
CA LEU A 86 -8.81 9.82 13.43
C LEU A 86 -8.99 8.41 14.04
N ALA A 87 -9.77 8.29 15.12
CA ALA A 87 -10.08 6.99 15.72
C ALA A 87 -10.86 6.10 14.74
N GLY A 88 -11.90 6.65 14.09
CA GLY A 88 -12.67 5.93 13.07
C GLY A 88 -11.81 5.49 11.89
N MET A 89 -10.96 6.38 11.36
CA MET A 89 -10.07 6.08 10.24
C MET A 89 -9.09 4.95 10.56
N ARG A 90 -8.55 4.90 11.79
CA ARG A 90 -7.68 3.80 12.22
C ARG A 90 -8.40 2.46 12.20
N ASP A 91 -9.64 2.40 12.67
CA ASP A 91 -10.42 1.16 12.61
C ASP A 91 -10.75 0.75 11.17
N ALA A 92 -11.14 1.69 10.31
CA ALA A 92 -11.35 1.42 8.90
C ALA A 92 -10.08 0.91 8.18
N ASN A 93 -8.90 1.43 8.53
CA ASN A 93 -7.61 0.93 8.01
C ASN A 93 -7.28 -0.49 8.49
N ARG A 94 -7.62 -0.81 9.74
CA ARG A 94 -7.50 -2.18 10.27
C ARG A 94 -8.39 -3.13 9.48
N GLN A 95 -9.66 -2.76 9.28
CA GLN A 95 -10.61 -3.56 8.50
C GLN A 95 -10.17 -3.74 7.04
N LEU A 96 -9.59 -2.71 6.42
CA LEU A 96 -9.00 -2.83 5.07
C LEU A 96 -7.90 -3.91 5.04
N THR A 97 -7.01 -3.91 6.04
CA THR A 97 -5.92 -4.87 6.14
C THR A 97 -6.47 -6.30 6.30
N GLU A 98 -7.47 -6.49 7.17
CA GLU A 98 -8.15 -7.78 7.35
C GLU A 98 -8.81 -8.27 6.05
N LYS A 99 -9.53 -7.40 5.35
CA LYS A 99 -10.16 -7.72 4.05
C LYS A 99 -9.12 -8.06 2.98
N ALA A 100 -8.01 -7.32 2.92
CA ALA A 100 -6.93 -7.57 1.96
C ALA A 100 -6.22 -8.91 2.23
N MET A 101 -5.99 -9.28 3.50
CA MET A 101 -5.47 -10.59 3.88
C MET A 101 -6.45 -11.71 3.55
N ALA A 102 -7.74 -11.53 3.82
CA ALA A 102 -8.76 -12.51 3.48
C ALA A 102 -8.87 -12.71 1.96
N MET A 103 -8.79 -11.63 1.17
CA MET A 103 -8.79 -11.68 -0.29
C MET A 103 -7.58 -12.45 -0.83
N THR A 104 -6.37 -12.13 -0.38
CA THR A 104 -5.14 -12.81 -0.83
C THR A 104 -5.14 -14.29 -0.44
N SER A 105 -5.63 -14.62 0.76
CA SER A 105 -5.80 -16.01 1.21
C SER A 105 -6.83 -16.76 0.37
N LYS A 106 -8.03 -16.19 0.15
CA LYS A 106 -9.09 -16.80 -0.67
C LYS A 106 -8.66 -17.01 -2.11
N ALA A 107 -7.91 -16.05 -2.66
CA ALA A 107 -7.41 -16.13 -4.02
C ALA A 107 -6.17 -17.02 -4.15
N GLU A 108 -5.55 -17.47 -3.06
CA GLU A 108 -4.27 -18.20 -3.07
C GLU A 108 -3.18 -17.46 -3.88
N ILE A 109 -3.18 -16.13 -3.75
CA ILE A 109 -2.23 -15.22 -4.39
C ILE A 109 -1.40 -14.58 -3.29
N THR A 110 -0.10 -14.85 -3.31
CA THR A 110 0.84 -14.20 -2.40
C THR A 110 1.29 -12.84 -2.96
N PRO A 111 1.87 -11.97 -2.13
CA PRO A 111 2.48 -10.73 -2.62
C PRO A 111 3.60 -10.97 -3.65
N PHE A 112 4.33 -12.08 -3.54
CA PHE A 112 5.39 -12.46 -4.48
C PHE A 112 4.83 -12.90 -5.84
N ASP A 113 3.70 -13.61 -5.85
CA ASP A 113 3.02 -14.03 -7.08
C ASP A 113 2.53 -12.82 -7.88
N TYR A 114 1.87 -11.89 -7.18
CA TYR A 114 1.41 -10.65 -7.77
C TYR A 114 2.58 -9.83 -8.31
N ARG A 115 3.64 -9.64 -7.49
CA ARG A 115 4.85 -8.93 -7.91
C ARG A 115 5.46 -9.55 -9.17
N LYS A 116 5.64 -10.87 -9.19
CA LYS A 116 6.23 -11.56 -10.34
C LYS A 116 5.37 -11.36 -11.58
N THR A 117 4.05 -11.52 -11.46
CA THR A 117 3.09 -11.35 -12.56
C THR A 117 3.12 -9.94 -13.15
N VAL A 118 3.24 -8.90 -12.33
CA VAL A 118 3.28 -7.50 -12.83
C VAL A 118 4.66 -7.06 -13.32
N THR A 119 5.73 -7.79 -13.00
CA THR A 119 7.10 -7.45 -13.46
C THR A 119 7.58 -8.32 -14.61
N ASP A 120 7.00 -9.51 -14.81
CA ASP A 120 7.38 -10.43 -15.87
C ASP A 120 6.82 -9.96 -17.23
N PRO A 121 7.67 -9.73 -18.25
CA PRO A 121 7.21 -9.21 -19.54
C PRO A 121 6.24 -10.14 -20.29
N ALA A 122 6.39 -11.46 -20.16
CA ALA A 122 5.50 -12.40 -20.83
C ALA A 122 4.12 -12.40 -20.16
N ALA A 123 4.07 -12.34 -18.83
CA ALA A 123 2.83 -12.18 -18.09
C ALA A 123 2.15 -10.84 -18.37
N GLN A 124 2.90 -9.74 -18.47
CA GLN A 124 2.37 -8.43 -18.89
C GLN A 124 1.69 -8.51 -20.25
N LYS A 125 2.38 -9.09 -21.25
CA LYS A 125 1.81 -9.28 -22.59
C LYS A 125 0.55 -10.14 -22.58
N ALA A 126 0.55 -11.24 -21.82
CA ALA A 126 -0.63 -12.09 -21.68
C ALA A 126 -1.82 -11.35 -21.03
N ASN A 127 -1.54 -10.50 -20.04
CA ASN A 127 -2.56 -9.66 -19.41
C ASN A 127 -3.10 -8.59 -20.36
N GLU A 128 -2.24 -7.97 -21.17
CA GLU A 128 -2.63 -7.01 -22.21
C GLU A 128 -3.52 -7.66 -23.27
N GLU A 129 -3.13 -8.83 -23.78
CA GLU A 129 -3.95 -9.59 -24.73
C GLU A 129 -5.30 -9.99 -24.13
N TYR A 130 -5.29 -10.41 -22.86
CA TYR A 130 -6.52 -10.78 -22.17
C TYR A 130 -7.47 -9.58 -22.02
N ILE A 131 -7.00 -8.43 -21.54
CA ILE A 131 -7.85 -7.25 -21.32
C ILE A 131 -8.38 -6.64 -22.62
N MET A 132 -7.62 -6.76 -23.73
CA MET A 132 -8.10 -6.34 -25.06
C MET A 132 -9.26 -7.21 -25.55
N ASN A 133 -9.27 -8.50 -25.21
CA ASN A 133 -10.31 -9.44 -25.60
C ASN A 133 -11.51 -9.47 -24.62
N HIS A 134 -11.40 -8.84 -23.44
CA HIS A 134 -12.42 -8.82 -22.39
C HIS A 134 -12.77 -7.37 -22.03
N MET A 135 -13.45 -6.67 -22.94
CA MET A 135 -13.80 -5.26 -22.78
C MET A 135 -14.63 -4.98 -21.52
N GLU A 136 -15.45 -5.93 -21.08
CA GLU A 136 -16.26 -5.84 -19.87
C GLU A 136 -15.42 -5.73 -18.60
N ILE A 137 -14.25 -6.37 -18.57
CA ILE A 137 -13.31 -6.27 -17.44
C ILE A 137 -12.67 -4.89 -17.45
N ASN A 138 -12.25 -4.40 -18.63
CA ASN A 138 -11.68 -3.06 -18.78
C ASN A 138 -12.68 -1.97 -18.37
N GLU A 139 -13.95 -2.12 -18.75
CA GLU A 139 -15.01 -1.19 -18.36
C GLU A 139 -15.24 -1.19 -16.85
N LYS A 140 -15.33 -2.36 -16.22
CA LYS A 140 -15.48 -2.48 -14.75
C LYS A 140 -14.30 -1.82 -14.02
N LEU A 141 -13.06 -2.09 -14.45
CA LEU A 141 -11.88 -1.46 -13.86
C LEU A 141 -11.93 0.06 -13.99
N ARG A 142 -12.34 0.58 -15.16
CA ARG A 142 -12.51 2.03 -15.39
C ARG A 142 -13.60 2.62 -14.50
N GLN A 143 -14.75 1.94 -14.35
CA GLN A 143 -15.83 2.37 -13.47
C GLN A 143 -15.34 2.47 -12.03
N PHE A 144 -14.70 1.41 -11.50
CA PHE A 144 -14.10 1.42 -10.16
C PHE A 144 -13.10 2.57 -9.98
N GLN A 145 -12.19 2.77 -10.94
CA GLN A 145 -11.21 3.86 -10.86
C GLN A 145 -11.86 5.25 -10.78
N ASN A 146 -12.94 5.46 -11.53
CA ASN A 146 -13.67 6.74 -11.51
C ASN A 146 -14.42 6.94 -10.19
N GLU A 147 -15.07 5.90 -9.68
CA GLU A 147 -15.77 5.94 -8.40
C GLU A 147 -14.81 6.17 -7.24
N ILE A 148 -13.70 5.42 -7.18
CA ILE A 148 -12.65 5.59 -6.16
C ILE A 148 -12.09 7.02 -6.22
N ARG A 149 -11.81 7.56 -7.42
CA ARG A 149 -11.34 8.95 -7.56
C ARG A 149 -12.35 9.97 -7.02
N SER A 150 -13.65 9.75 -7.25
CA SER A 150 -14.71 10.61 -6.73
C SER A 150 -14.82 10.52 -5.20
N LEU A 151 -14.67 9.32 -4.64
CA LEU A 151 -14.65 9.10 -3.20
C LEU A 151 -13.42 9.73 -2.55
N ASP A 152 -12.22 9.54 -3.11
CA ASP A 152 -10.96 10.13 -2.63
C ASP A 152 -11.05 11.66 -2.59
N GLN A 153 -11.60 12.28 -3.64
CA GLN A 153 -11.83 13.73 -3.64
C GLN A 153 -12.81 14.17 -2.55
N SER A 154 -13.84 13.36 -2.28
CA SER A 154 -14.81 13.63 -1.22
C SER A 154 -14.19 13.46 0.17
N VAL A 155 -13.38 12.42 0.37
CA VAL A 155 -12.60 12.19 1.60
C VAL A 155 -11.68 13.37 1.85
N LYS A 156 -10.95 13.82 0.83
CA LYS A 156 -10.08 15.00 0.93
C LYS A 156 -10.84 16.26 1.39
N ASN A 157 -12.01 16.53 0.80
CA ASN A 157 -12.82 17.68 1.19
C ASN A 157 -13.25 17.61 2.67
N GLU A 158 -13.57 16.42 3.18
CA GLU A 158 -13.93 16.23 4.59
C GLU A 158 -12.71 16.30 5.53
N LEU A 159 -11.53 15.82 5.11
CA LEU A 159 -10.29 16.00 5.84
C LEU A 159 -9.95 17.50 5.98
N ASP A 160 -10.12 18.27 4.91
CA ASP A 160 -9.93 19.73 4.91
C ASP A 160 -10.93 20.42 5.85
N ARG A 161 -12.22 20.03 5.82
CA ARG A 161 -13.25 20.53 6.76
C ARG A 161 -12.85 20.31 8.23
N LEU A 162 -12.27 19.16 8.53
CA LEU A 162 -11.85 18.76 9.88
C LEU A 162 -10.43 19.21 10.24
N GLN A 163 -9.73 19.89 9.33
CA GLN A 163 -8.34 20.33 9.49
C GLN A 163 -7.40 19.17 9.87
N ILE A 164 -7.62 18.01 9.25
CA ILE A 164 -6.77 16.83 9.40
C ILE A 164 -5.62 16.93 8.40
N THR A 165 -4.40 17.01 8.91
CA THR A 165 -3.18 17.11 8.11
C THR A 165 -2.57 15.74 7.85
N GLN A 166 -1.61 15.67 6.93
CA GLN A 166 -0.86 14.44 6.67
C GLN A 166 -0.08 13.96 7.91
N GLU A 167 0.41 14.88 8.75
CA GLU A 167 1.11 14.55 9.99
C GLU A 167 0.21 13.84 11.01
N ASP A 168 -1.08 14.22 11.04
CA ASP A 168 -2.07 13.57 11.90
C ASP A 168 -2.36 12.13 11.47
N LEU A 169 -2.31 11.89 10.15
CA LEU A 169 -2.54 10.57 9.55
C LEU A 169 -1.33 9.64 9.73
N MET A 170 -0.11 10.18 9.65
CA MET A 170 1.13 9.41 9.83
C MET A 170 1.51 9.22 11.31
N GLY A 171 0.88 9.98 12.21
CA GLY A 171 1.28 10.07 13.62
C GLY A 171 2.56 10.88 13.78
N LYS A 172 2.72 11.55 14.94
CA LYS A 172 4.00 12.17 15.28
C LYS A 172 5.05 11.06 15.42
N PRO A 173 6.23 11.17 14.78
CA PRO A 173 7.34 10.29 15.12
C PRO A 173 7.58 10.44 16.62
N ALA A 174 7.68 9.31 17.35
CA ALA A 174 8.08 9.33 18.74
C ALA A 174 9.36 10.17 18.83
N ASN A 175 9.31 11.25 19.60
CA ASN A 175 10.46 12.11 19.83
C ASN A 175 11.51 11.25 20.55
N THR A 176 12.42 10.64 19.79
CA THR A 176 13.61 9.99 20.36
C THR A 176 14.47 11.10 20.92
N GLN A 177 14.22 11.47 22.18
CA GLN A 177 15.19 12.21 22.96
C GLN A 177 16.53 11.47 22.84
N PRO A 178 17.61 12.15 22.44
CA PRO A 178 18.92 11.52 22.44
C PRO A 178 19.21 11.05 23.87
N ALA A 179 19.62 9.78 24.00
CA ALA A 179 19.99 9.22 25.30
C ALA A 179 21.07 10.12 25.93
N PRO A 180 20.97 10.43 27.24
CA PRO A 180 22.01 11.19 27.92
C PRO A 180 23.35 10.45 27.78
N ASN A 181 24.39 11.20 27.36
CA ASN A 181 25.72 10.64 27.20
C ASN A 181 26.18 9.97 28.51
N PRO A 182 26.79 8.77 28.45
CA PRO A 182 27.37 8.16 29.63
C PRO A 182 28.47 9.09 30.19
N PRO A 183 28.61 9.18 31.52
CA PRO A 183 29.62 10.01 32.14
C PRO A 183 31.00 9.56 31.68
N ALA A 184 31.82 10.52 31.22
CA ALA A 184 33.22 10.30 30.90
C ALA A 184 33.91 9.76 32.17
N GLY A 185 34.30 8.50 32.14
CA GLY A 185 35.08 7.86 33.19
C GLY A 185 36.42 8.57 33.36
N LYS A 186 36.78 8.80 34.62
CA LYS A 186 38.09 9.30 35.04
C LYS A 186 39.14 8.21 34.95
#